data_AF-F2NCG6-F1
#
_entry.id   AF-F2NCG6-F1
#
_cell.length_a   1.000
_cell.length_b   1.000
_cell.length_c   1.000
_cell.angle_alpha   90.00
_cell.angle_beta   90.00
_cell.angle_gamma   90.00
#
_symmetry.space_group_name_H-M   'P 1'
#
loop_
_entity.id
_entity.type
_entity.pdbx_description
1 polymer ?
#
loop_
_entity_poly.entity_id
_entity_poly.type
_entity_poly.pdbx_seq_one_letter_code
_entity_poly.pdbx_strand_id
1 'polypeptide(L)'
;MGEEIKLGCARPTGGPVGESIDEPDTQTTTPKKEVAAMIKVGKKAPDFVAPGYHQGQFTSVRLSEYLGKWVVLCFYPGDFTFV
;
A
#
# COMPACT_ATOMS: atom_id res chain seq x y z
N MET A 1 -14.03 -6.09 0.36
CA MET A 1 -14.43 -6.72 -0.92
C MET A 1 -14.17 -5.64 -1.94
N GLY A 2 -13.02 -5.73 -2.59
CA GLY A 2 -12.40 -4.62 -3.32
C GLY A 2 -13.20 -4.19 -4.53
N GLU A 3 -13.11 -2.90 -4.83
CA GLU A 3 -13.72 -2.30 -6.01
C GLU A 3 -13.02 -2.78 -7.29
N GLU A 4 -13.79 -3.05 -8.34
CA GLU A 4 -13.31 -3.46 -9.67
C GLU A 4 -12.64 -2.26 -10.36
N ILE A 5 -11.34 -2.36 -10.64
CA ILE A 5 -10.57 -1.25 -11.22
C ILE A 5 -10.03 -1.63 -12.61
N LYS A 6 -10.36 -0.83 -13.62
CA LYS A 6 -9.68 -0.83 -14.94
C LYS A 6 -8.38 -0.04 -14.86
N LEU A 7 -7.31 -0.58 -14.25
CA LEU A 7 -6.00 0.10 -14.26
C LEU A 7 -4.85 -0.87 -14.53
N GLY A 8 -4.02 -0.52 -15.52
CA GLY A 8 -2.70 -1.11 -15.77
C GLY A 8 -1.69 -0.70 -14.70
N CYS A 9 -0.53 -1.37 -14.69
CA CYS A 9 0.55 -1.30 -13.68
C CYS A 9 0.77 0.08 -13.04
N ALA A 10 -0.03 0.42 -12.02
CA ALA A 10 0.10 1.65 -11.26
C ALA A 10 0.85 1.37 -9.95
N ARG A 11 1.73 2.29 -9.55
CA ARG A 11 2.49 2.20 -8.31
C ARG A 11 1.57 2.39 -7.09
N PRO A 12 1.73 1.60 -6.01
CA PRO A 12 0.91 1.74 -4.81
C PRO A 12 1.18 3.08 -4.12
N THR A 13 0.12 3.71 -3.61
CA THR A 13 0.21 4.96 -2.82
C THR A 13 -0.13 4.61 -1.37
N GLY A 14 0.71 5.01 -0.41
CA GLY A 14 0.57 4.63 1.00
C GLY A 14 0.78 5.80 1.95
N GLY A 15 -0.06 5.87 2.99
CA GLY A 15 -0.02 6.81 4.10
C GLY A 15 -0.64 6.16 5.35
N PRO A 16 -0.43 6.70 6.56
CA PRO A 16 -0.99 6.15 7.79
C PRO A 16 -2.53 6.24 7.80
N VAL A 17 -3.19 5.20 8.32
CA VAL A 17 -4.66 5.14 8.39
C VAL A 17 -5.19 6.07 9.47
N GLY A 18 -6.03 7.04 9.08
CA GLY A 18 -6.95 7.72 10.00
C GLY A 18 -6.76 9.22 10.23
N GLU A 19 -6.11 9.97 9.33
CA GLU A 19 -6.05 11.44 9.42
C GLU A 19 -6.81 12.12 8.27
N SER A 20 -7.75 12.99 8.61
CA SER A 20 -8.44 13.89 7.68
C SER A 20 -7.57 15.12 7.41
N ILE A 21 -7.27 15.38 6.14
CA ILE A 21 -6.47 16.52 5.68
C ILE A 21 -7.42 17.71 5.44
N ASP A 22 -7.37 18.72 6.30
CA ASP A 22 -7.78 20.08 5.97
C ASP A 22 -6.58 20.80 5.32
N GLU A 23 -6.75 21.37 4.12
CA GLU A 23 -5.74 22.24 3.48
C GLU A 23 -5.79 23.66 4.08
N PRO A 24 -4.65 24.38 4.19
CA PRO A 24 -4.22 25.20 3.05
C PRO A 24 -2.69 25.29 2.80
N ASP A 25 -2.36 25.29 1.50
CA ASP A 25 -1.35 26.05 0.72
C ASP A 25 0.10 26.33 1.19
N THR A 26 0.97 26.34 0.18
CA THR A 26 2.30 26.97 0.03
C THR A 26 3.56 26.08 0.08
N GLN A 27 4.34 26.26 -0.99
CA GLN A 27 5.54 25.54 -1.45
C GLN A 27 6.76 25.68 -0.52
N THR A 28 7.51 24.59 -0.31
CA THR A 28 8.98 24.67 -0.12
C THR A 28 9.66 23.36 -0.52
N THR A 29 10.52 23.42 -1.53
CA THR A 29 11.46 22.36 -1.91
C THR A 29 12.52 22.19 -0.82
N THR A 30 12.33 21.20 0.06
CA THR A 30 13.38 20.67 0.94
C THR A 30 13.85 19.32 0.39
N PRO A 31 15.17 19.00 0.42
CA PRO A 31 15.66 17.68 0.02
C PRO A 31 14.99 16.65 0.93
N LYS A 32 14.17 15.79 0.30
CA LYS A 32 13.35 14.79 0.97
C LYS A 32 14.30 13.80 1.66
N LYS A 33 14.51 14.02 2.96
CA LYS A 33 15.09 13.07 3.91
C LYS A 33 14.62 11.67 3.52
N GLU A 34 15.54 10.79 3.16
CA GLU A 34 15.23 9.41 2.80
C GLU A 34 14.27 8.84 3.86
N VAL A 35 13.12 8.39 3.36
CA VAL A 35 11.89 8.25 4.14
C VAL A 35 12.09 7.20 5.23
N ALA A 36 12.13 7.64 6.49
CA ALA A 36 12.18 6.77 7.66
C ALA A 36 10.81 6.13 7.93
N ALA A 37 10.35 5.24 7.04
CA ALA A 37 9.28 4.31 7.32
C ALA A 37 9.89 2.95 7.72
N MET A 38 10.54 2.92 8.88
CA MET A 38 11.06 1.65 9.43
C MET A 38 9.88 0.82 9.93
N ILE A 39 9.63 -0.33 9.30
CA ILE A 39 8.65 -1.32 9.77
C ILE A 39 9.13 -1.84 11.13
N LYS A 40 8.28 -1.75 12.16
CA LYS A 40 8.63 -2.12 13.54
C LYS A 40 7.72 -3.22 14.05
N VAL A 41 8.32 -4.27 14.60
CA VAL A 41 7.59 -5.36 15.27
C VAL A 41 6.79 -4.79 16.45
N GLY A 42 5.55 -5.28 16.62
CA GLY A 42 4.63 -4.84 17.67
C GLY A 42 3.99 -3.46 17.45
N LYS A 43 4.30 -2.77 16.36
CA LYS A 43 3.58 -1.57 15.91
C LYS A 43 2.57 -1.93 14.81
N LYS A 44 1.57 -1.08 14.61
CA LYS A 44 0.62 -1.25 13.51
C LYS A 44 1.39 -1.25 12.19
N ALA A 45 1.07 -2.21 11.32
CA ALA A 45 1.63 -2.25 9.97
C ALA A 45 1.17 -1.00 9.19
N PRO A 46 2.04 -0.39 8.37
CA PRO A 46 1.63 0.67 7.45
C PRO A 46 0.56 0.16 6.49
N ASP A 47 -0.52 0.90 6.32
CA ASP A 47 -1.53 0.56 5.33
C ASP A 47 -1.05 0.94 3.94
N PHE A 48 -1.52 0.18 2.97
CA PHE A 48 -1.22 0.38 1.56
C PHE A 48 -2.43 -0.01 0.73
N VAL A 49 -2.51 0.62 -0.44
CA VAL A 49 -3.44 0.22 -1.49
C VAL A 49 -2.61 -0.16 -2.71
N ALA A 50 -2.84 -1.36 -3.22
CA ALA A 50 -2.15 -1.88 -4.39
C ALA A 50 -3.13 -2.59 -5.33
N PRO A 51 -2.93 -2.49 -6.66
CA PRO A 51 -3.62 -3.37 -7.59
C PRO A 51 -3.15 -4.81 -7.38
N GLY A 52 -4.08 -5.75 -7.45
CA GLY A 52 -3.81 -7.18 -7.34
C GLY A 52 -4.67 -7.98 -8.31
N TYR A 53 -4.28 -9.23 -8.53
CA TYR A 53 -5.06 -10.19 -9.31
C TYR A 53 -5.57 -11.28 -8.38
N HIS A 54 -6.89 -11.47 -8.32
CA HIS A 54 -7.53 -12.45 -7.45
C HIS A 54 -8.73 -13.06 -8.16
N GLN A 55 -8.85 -14.39 -8.11
CA GLN A 55 -9.97 -15.15 -8.70
C GLN A 55 -10.28 -14.81 -10.17
N GLY A 56 -9.25 -14.58 -10.99
CA GLY A 56 -9.43 -14.30 -12.40
C GLY A 56 -9.62 -12.82 -12.74
N GLN A 57 -9.67 -11.93 -11.74
CA GLN A 57 -10.00 -10.52 -11.92
C GLN A 57 -8.95 -9.58 -11.30
N PHE A 58 -8.85 -8.38 -11.86
CA PHE A 58 -8.07 -7.29 -11.29
C PHE A 58 -8.89 -6.58 -10.21
N THR A 59 -8.33 -6.47 -9.01
CA THR A 59 -8.97 -5.84 -7.85
C THR A 59 -8.01 -4.85 -7.21
N SER A 60 -8.57 -3.83 -6.54
CA SER A 60 -7.81 -3.06 -5.56
C SER A 60 -7.72 -3.85 -4.25
N VAL A 61 -6.53 -3.94 -3.67
CA VAL A 61 -6.30 -4.56 -2.36
C VAL A 61 -5.82 -3.50 -1.40
N ARG A 62 -6.51 -3.37 -0.26
CA ARG A 62 -6.12 -2.50 0.85
C ARG A 62 -5.88 -3.33 2.11
N LEU A 63 -4.78 -3.10 2.82
CA LEU A 63 -4.45 -3.89 4.01
C LEU A 63 -5.49 -3.71 5.13
N SER A 64 -6.05 -2.52 5.30
CA SER A 64 -7.09 -2.27 6.30
C SER A 64 -8.41 -3.03 6.08
N GLU A 65 -8.69 -3.58 4.88
CA GLU A 65 -9.85 -4.46 4.66
C GLU A 65 -9.73 -5.81 5.39
N TYR A 66 -8.53 -6.18 5.84
CA TYR A 66 -8.25 -7.46 6.50
C TYR A 66 -8.15 -7.35 8.02
N LEU A 67 -8.51 -6.20 8.62
CA LEU A 67 -8.55 -6.05 10.06
C LEU A 67 -9.45 -7.11 10.72
N GLY A 68 -8.98 -7.66 11.84
CA GLY A 68 -9.66 -8.76 12.55
C GLY A 68 -9.32 -10.16 12.04
N LYS A 69 -8.50 -10.29 10.99
CA LYS A 69 -7.95 -11.57 10.51
C LYS A 69 -6.43 -11.57 10.63
N TRP A 70 -5.85 -12.75 10.78
CA TRP A 70 -4.40 -12.92 10.61
C TRP A 70 -4.05 -12.81 9.14
N VAL A 71 -3.03 -12.00 8.83
CA VAL A 71 -2.55 -11.75 7.46
C VAL A 71 -1.05 -12.05 7.42
N VAL A 72 -0.63 -12.79 6.39
CA VAL A 72 0.78 -13.00 6.07
C VAL A 72 1.06 -12.26 4.76
N LEU A 73 2.00 -11.32 4.78
CA LEU A 73 2.42 -10.55 3.60
C LEU A 73 3.83 -10.99 3.19
N CYS A 74 3.97 -11.54 1.98
CA CYS A 74 5.23 -12.01 1.43
C CYS A 74 5.65 -11.14 0.25
N PHE A 75 6.92 -10.70 0.25
CA PHE A 75 7.55 -10.07 -0.90
C PHE A 75 8.46 -11.09 -1.58
N TYR A 76 8.43 -11.14 -2.91
CA TYR A 76 9.33 -11.99 -3.69
C TYR A 76 9.95 -11.17 -4.84
N PRO A 77 11.13 -11.57 -5.37
CA PRO A 77 11.92 -10.71 -6.24
C PRO A 77 11.31 -10.43 -7.62
N GLY A 78 10.56 -11.37 -8.18
CA GLY A 78 9.94 -11.21 -9.49
C GLY A 78 9.30 -12.49 -10.03
N ASP A 79 8.40 -12.30 -10.99
CA ASP A 79 7.73 -13.38 -11.72
C ASP A 79 8.65 -14.03 -12.75
N PHE A 80 8.44 -15.33 -13.04
CA PHE A 80 9.17 -16.09 -14.07
C PHE A 80 10.70 -16.05 -13.92
N THR A 81 11.19 -16.12 -12.68
CA THR A 81 12.62 -16.21 -12.37
C THR A 81 13.11 -17.67 -12.36
N PHE A 82 14.42 -17.87 -12.21
CA PHE A 82 15.05 -19.19 -12.27
C PHE A 82 14.67 -20.06 -11.05
N VAL A 83 14.48 -21.36 -11.29
CA VAL A 83 14.37 -22.43 -10.27
C VAL A 83 15.70 -23.13 -10.07
#